data_AF-A0A533VR51-F1
#
_entry.id   AF-A0A533VR51-F1
#
_cell.length_a   1.000
_cell.length_b   1.000
_cell.length_c   1.000
_cell.angle_alpha   90.00
_cell.angle_beta   90.00
_cell.angle_gamma   90.00
#
_symmetry.space_group_name_H-M   'P 1'
#
loop_
_entity.id
_entity.type
_entity.pdbx_description
1 polymer ?
#
loop_
_entity_poly.entity_id
_entity_poly.type
_entity_poly.pdbx_seq_one_letter_code
_entity_poly.pdbx_strand_id
1 'polypeptide(L)'
;MSRLRYWKLTVEDLRKARYEPKKVLMWEIKCSKDDQGSHFGVFCYRNGTPWEYTPIHGNVFYHNMINKEEVDQITKFLKDKFGGEVAEKGNRIFLKNSRETYIPKEIADLAMELGSKFEVSTELTVELENFTEPEQQQSNLPSSKLLPIPGK
;
A
#
# COMPACT_ATOMS: atom_id res chain seq x y z
N MET A 1 19.32 -5.57 10.98
CA MET A 1 18.78 -4.47 10.14
C MET A 1 17.49 -3.94 10.75
N SER A 2 17.39 -2.65 11.09
CA SER A 2 16.18 -2.04 11.73
C SER A 2 15.05 -1.86 10.72
N ARG A 3 13.83 -2.18 11.15
CA ARG A 3 12.62 -1.93 10.40
C ARG A 3 11.75 -0.97 11.20
N LEU A 4 11.18 0.00 10.51
CA LEU A 4 10.27 0.97 11.08
C LEU A 4 9.00 0.96 10.25
N ARG A 5 7.85 0.93 10.92
CA ARG A 5 6.57 1.01 10.26
C ARG A 5 5.89 2.30 10.66
N TYR A 6 5.47 3.07 9.68
CA TYR A 6 4.59 4.20 9.90
C TYR A 6 3.19 3.78 9.45
N TRP A 7 2.21 3.94 10.33
CA TRP A 7 0.83 3.49 10.12
C TRP A 7 -0.14 4.63 10.41
N LYS A 8 -1.37 4.54 9.90
CA LYS A 8 -2.36 5.63 10.00
C LYS A 8 -1.93 6.93 9.33
N LEU A 9 -1.05 6.85 8.33
CA LEU A 9 -0.61 8.01 7.57
C LEU A 9 -1.78 8.54 6.73
N THR A 10 -1.91 9.87 6.69
CA THR A 10 -2.80 10.54 5.76
C THR A 10 -2.10 10.73 4.41
N VAL A 11 -2.87 11.07 3.38
CA VAL A 11 -2.33 11.50 2.08
C VAL A 11 -1.32 12.63 2.25
N GLU A 12 -1.60 13.60 3.13
CA GLU A 12 -0.75 14.77 3.32
C GLU A 12 0.56 14.42 4.04
N ASP A 13 0.53 13.50 5.01
CA ASP A 13 1.74 12.99 5.65
C ASP A 13 2.67 12.37 4.60
N LEU A 14 2.14 11.51 3.73
CA LEU A 14 2.96 10.82 2.74
C LEU A 14 3.40 11.73 1.60
N ARG A 15 2.58 12.69 1.19
CA ARG A 15 2.94 13.69 0.17
C ARG A 15 4.13 14.57 0.60
N LYS A 16 4.23 14.87 1.90
CA LYS A 16 5.36 15.62 2.49
C LYS A 16 6.56 14.74 2.84
N ALA A 17 6.38 13.43 2.88
CA ALA A 17 7.41 12.49 3.31
C ALA A 17 8.64 12.52 2.39
N ARG A 18 9.80 12.35 2.99
CA ARG A 18 11.11 12.30 2.35
C ARG A 18 11.84 11.05 2.82
N TYR A 19 11.92 10.07 1.94
CA TYR A 19 12.72 8.87 2.18
C TYR A 19 13.22 8.33 0.84
N GLU A 20 14.30 7.56 0.87
CA GLU A 20 14.80 6.90 -0.32
C GLU A 20 13.88 5.74 -0.70
N PRO A 21 13.32 5.68 -1.94
CA PRO A 21 12.41 4.61 -2.35
C PRO A 21 12.97 3.20 -2.15
N LYS A 22 14.29 3.02 -2.32
CA LYS A 22 15.00 1.73 -2.13
C LYS A 22 14.90 1.17 -0.71
N LYS A 23 14.59 2.00 0.30
CA LYS A 23 14.44 1.59 1.69
C LYS A 23 13.04 1.08 2.03
N VAL A 24 12.05 1.33 1.17
CA VAL A 24 10.67 0.88 1.41
C VAL A 24 10.58 -0.63 1.18
N LEU A 25 10.20 -1.38 2.21
CA LEU A 25 9.92 -2.81 2.11
C LEU A 25 8.51 -3.08 1.58
N MET A 26 7.54 -2.29 2.03
CA MET A 26 6.16 -2.35 1.56
C MET A 26 5.42 -1.05 1.83
N TRP A 27 4.31 -0.87 1.13
CA TRP A 27 3.28 0.09 1.48
C TRP A 27 1.88 -0.51 1.30
N GLU A 28 0.93 0.04 2.03
CA GLU A 28 -0.49 -0.28 1.97
C GLU A 28 -1.30 1.01 1.88
N ILE A 29 -2.37 0.97 1.08
CA ILE A 29 -3.47 1.94 1.12
C ILE A 29 -4.72 1.16 1.50
N LYS A 30 -5.14 1.26 2.75
CA LYS A 30 -6.40 0.73 3.24
C LYS A 30 -7.53 1.66 2.85
N CYS A 31 -8.54 1.13 2.20
CA CYS A 31 -9.71 1.83 1.68
C CYS A 31 -10.96 1.31 2.39
N SER A 32 -11.45 2.03 3.40
CA SER A 32 -12.64 1.64 4.17
C SER A 32 -13.89 2.31 3.59
N LYS A 33 -14.90 1.51 3.27
CA LYS A 33 -16.15 1.95 2.65
C LYS A 33 -17.23 2.28 3.68
N ASP A 34 -17.32 1.48 4.73
CA ASP A 34 -18.28 1.66 5.81
C ASP A 34 -17.72 1.18 7.16
N ASP A 35 -18.46 1.49 8.23
CA ASP A 35 -18.15 1.05 9.59
C ASP A 35 -18.55 -0.42 9.85
N GLN A 36 -19.21 -1.07 8.88
CA GLN A 36 -19.64 -2.48 8.97
C GLN A 36 -18.54 -3.45 8.54
N GLY A 37 -17.40 -2.95 8.07
CA GLY A 37 -16.20 -3.71 7.76
C GLY A 37 -16.00 -3.97 6.27
N SER A 38 -16.79 -3.35 5.38
CA SER A 38 -16.52 -3.37 3.94
C SER A 38 -15.28 -2.53 3.63
N HIS A 39 -14.26 -3.17 3.05
CA HIS A 39 -13.02 -2.50 2.71
C HIS A 39 -12.22 -3.26 1.65
N PHE A 40 -11.31 -2.56 1.01
CA PHE A 40 -10.21 -3.16 0.28
C PHE A 40 -8.89 -2.51 0.69
N GLY A 41 -7.78 -3.21 0.50
CA GLY A 41 -6.44 -2.67 0.70
C GLY A 41 -5.60 -2.94 -0.53
N VAL A 42 -4.91 -1.92 -1.04
CA VAL A 42 -3.94 -2.05 -2.13
C VAL A 42 -2.54 -2.07 -1.54
N PHE A 43 -1.73 -3.04 -1.94
CA PHE A 43 -0.40 -3.28 -1.40
C PHE A 43 0.63 -3.43 -2.51
N CYS A 44 1.86 -3.07 -2.18
CA CYS A 44 3.04 -3.45 -2.93
C CYS A 44 4.14 -3.87 -1.97
N TYR A 45 4.76 -5.03 -2.26
CA TYR A 45 5.81 -5.63 -1.43
C TYR A 45 7.08 -5.77 -2.27
N ARG A 46 8.19 -5.18 -1.81
CA ARG A 46 9.47 -5.21 -2.53
C ARG A 46 9.98 -6.62 -2.82
N ASN A 47 9.72 -7.54 -1.90
CA ASN A 47 10.14 -8.94 -2.03
C ASN A 47 9.02 -9.85 -2.58
N GLY A 48 8.00 -9.24 -3.19
CA GLY A 48 6.84 -9.93 -3.75
C GLY A 48 5.79 -10.33 -2.71
N THR A 49 4.58 -10.59 -3.19
CA THR A 49 3.48 -11.13 -2.40
C THR A 49 3.48 -12.67 -2.49
N PRO A 50 3.36 -13.40 -1.37
CA PRO A 50 3.31 -14.85 -1.41
C PRO A 50 2.12 -15.40 -2.21
N TRP A 51 2.44 -16.13 -3.28
CA TRP A 51 1.56 -17.07 -3.94
C TRP A 51 2.06 -18.48 -3.62
N GLU A 52 1.51 -19.06 -2.55
CA GLU A 52 2.02 -20.33 -2.00
C GLU A 52 3.49 -20.16 -1.60
N TYR A 53 4.38 -20.97 -2.16
CA TYR A 53 5.82 -20.94 -1.91
C TYR A 53 6.57 -20.00 -2.86
N THR A 54 5.89 -19.32 -3.78
CA THR A 54 6.52 -18.46 -4.79
C THR A 54 6.13 -16.99 -4.58
N PRO A 55 7.10 -16.06 -4.51
CA PRO A 55 6.79 -14.63 -4.49
C PRO A 55 6.32 -14.17 -5.88
N ILE A 56 5.26 -13.37 -5.90
CA ILE A 56 4.75 -12.70 -7.09
C ILE A 56 5.02 -11.20 -6.97
N HIS A 57 5.72 -10.64 -7.95
CA HIS A 57 5.95 -9.20 -8.02
C HIS A 57 4.79 -8.48 -8.70
N GLY A 58 4.62 -7.20 -8.37
CA GLY A 58 3.51 -6.35 -8.76
C GLY A 58 2.63 -5.96 -7.58
N ASN A 59 1.60 -5.17 -7.89
CA ASN A 59 0.58 -4.77 -6.92
C ASN A 59 -0.41 -5.92 -6.67
N VAL A 60 -0.94 -5.96 -5.45
CA VAL A 60 -2.00 -6.86 -5.04
C VAL A 60 -3.06 -6.05 -4.29
N PHE A 61 -4.32 -6.41 -4.42
CA PHE A 61 -5.33 -5.91 -3.50
C PHE A 61 -6.12 -7.03 -2.84
N TYR A 62 -6.50 -6.78 -1.60
CA TYR A 62 -7.29 -7.65 -0.75
C TYR A 62 -8.62 -6.97 -0.54
N HIS A 63 -9.73 -7.70 -0.54
CA HIS A 63 -11.04 -7.12 -0.29
C HIS A 63 -11.82 -7.93 0.74
N ASN A 64 -12.78 -7.29 1.39
CA ASN A 64 -13.68 -7.92 2.33
C ASN A 64 -15.07 -7.31 2.19
N MET A 65 -16.09 -8.15 2.01
CA MET A 65 -17.49 -7.73 1.88
C MET A 65 -17.70 -6.65 0.80
N ILE A 66 -16.99 -6.78 -0.32
CA ILE A 66 -17.17 -5.99 -1.54
C ILE A 66 -17.76 -6.90 -2.61
N ASN A 67 -18.77 -6.41 -3.33
CA ASN A 67 -19.44 -7.18 -4.37
C ASN A 67 -18.55 -7.37 -5.60
N LYS A 68 -18.87 -8.37 -6.44
CA LYS A 68 -18.03 -8.72 -7.59
C LYS A 68 -17.90 -7.59 -8.62
N GLU A 69 -18.97 -6.83 -8.86
CA GLU A 69 -18.93 -5.71 -9.80
C GLU A 69 -17.91 -4.64 -9.37
N GLU A 70 -17.89 -4.28 -8.10
CA GLU A 70 -16.94 -3.32 -7.56
C GLU A 70 -15.50 -3.89 -7.51
N VAL A 71 -15.33 -5.18 -7.20
CA VAL A 71 -14.02 -5.86 -7.32
C VAL A 71 -13.50 -5.77 -8.75
N ASP A 72 -14.35 -5.98 -9.76
CA ASP A 72 -13.96 -5.91 -11.18
C ASP A 72 -13.63 -4.47 -11.60
N GLN A 73 -14.36 -3.47 -11.08
CA GLN A 73 -14.05 -2.06 -11.30
C GLN A 73 -12.71 -1.64 -10.69
N ILE A 74 -12.42 -2.06 -9.45
CA ILE A 74 -11.13 -1.83 -8.78
C ILE A 74 -10.00 -2.51 -9.56
N THR A 75 -10.21 -3.76 -9.97
CA THR A 75 -9.24 -4.53 -10.77
C THR A 75 -8.92 -3.83 -12.08
N LYS A 76 -9.95 -3.37 -12.80
CA LYS A 76 -9.78 -2.64 -14.06
C LYS A 76 -9.01 -1.33 -13.83
N PHE A 77 -9.40 -0.54 -12.84
CA PHE A 77 -8.72 0.71 -12.51
C PHE A 77 -7.22 0.51 -12.24
N LEU A 78 -6.87 -0.46 -11.39
CA LEU A 78 -5.47 -0.73 -11.05
C LEU A 78 -4.70 -1.30 -12.24
N LYS A 79 -5.30 -2.18 -13.04
CA LYS A 79 -4.69 -2.73 -14.26
C LYS A 79 -4.45 -1.64 -15.30
N ASP A 80 -5.39 -0.72 -15.52
CA ASP A 80 -5.23 0.38 -16.47
C ASP A 80 -4.08 1.32 -16.03
N LYS A 81 -3.85 1.46 -14.71
CA LYS A 81 -2.82 2.34 -14.14
C LYS A 81 -1.42 1.70 -14.07
N PHE A 82 -1.34 0.41 -13.78
CA PHE A 82 -0.09 -0.30 -13.50
C PHE A 82 0.25 -1.42 -14.49
N GLY A 83 -0.69 -1.81 -15.35
CA GLY A 83 -0.58 -2.98 -16.21
C GLY A 83 -0.64 -4.29 -15.41
N GLY A 84 0.05 -5.31 -15.93
CA GLY A 84 0.16 -6.63 -15.32
C GLY A 84 -0.95 -7.61 -15.71
N GLU A 85 -0.70 -8.87 -15.37
CA GLU A 85 -1.64 -9.97 -15.59
C GLU A 85 -2.50 -10.17 -14.33
N VAL A 86 -3.83 -10.19 -14.52
CA VAL A 86 -4.77 -10.38 -13.42
C VAL A 86 -4.82 -11.85 -13.03
N ALA A 87 -4.67 -12.14 -11.73
CA ALA A 87 -4.92 -13.46 -11.17
C ALA A 87 -5.65 -13.36 -9.82
N GLU A 88 -6.58 -14.26 -9.56
CA GLU A 88 -7.43 -14.25 -8.37
C GLU A 88 -7.14 -15.47 -7.48
N LYS A 89 -7.09 -15.27 -6.16
CA LYS A 89 -6.94 -16.36 -5.17
C LYS A 89 -7.67 -16.04 -3.87
N GLY A 90 -8.92 -16.50 -3.77
CA GLY A 90 -9.84 -16.11 -2.70
C GLY A 90 -10.09 -14.61 -2.79
N ASN A 91 -10.04 -13.91 -1.66
CA ASN A 91 -10.29 -12.46 -1.62
C ASN A 91 -9.08 -11.60 -2.01
N ARG A 92 -8.20 -12.13 -2.86
CA ARG A 92 -6.95 -11.48 -3.30
C ARG A 92 -6.91 -11.42 -4.81
N ILE A 93 -6.66 -10.23 -5.34
CA ILE A 93 -6.45 -9.99 -6.75
C ILE A 93 -5.03 -9.50 -6.95
N PHE A 94 -4.27 -10.23 -7.76
CA PHE A 94 -2.89 -9.93 -8.09
C PHE A 94 -2.83 -9.30 -9.47
N LEU A 95 -2.01 -8.26 -9.62
CA LEU A 95 -1.58 -7.72 -10.89
C LEU A 95 -0.12 -8.14 -11.12
N LYS A 96 0.06 -9.40 -11.54
CA LYS A 96 1.38 -10.01 -11.69
C LYS A 96 2.23 -9.20 -12.66
N ASN A 97 3.48 -8.95 -12.29
CA ASN A 97 4.45 -8.18 -13.07
C ASN A 97 3.95 -6.77 -13.45
N SER A 98 2.99 -6.22 -12.69
CA SER A 98 2.58 -4.83 -12.85
C SER A 98 3.69 -3.89 -12.37
N ARG A 99 3.67 -2.65 -12.88
CA ARG A 99 4.59 -1.60 -12.45
C ARG A 99 4.42 -1.32 -10.96
N GLU A 100 5.51 -1.38 -10.22
CA GLU A 100 5.58 -1.03 -8.79
C GLU A 100 6.06 0.42 -8.62
N THR A 101 5.64 1.07 -7.54
CA THR A 101 6.20 2.36 -7.12
C THR A 101 6.55 2.31 -5.64
N TYR A 102 7.56 3.07 -5.24
CA TYR A 102 7.95 3.27 -3.85
C TYR A 102 8.16 4.75 -3.55
N ILE A 103 7.66 5.61 -4.44
CA ILE A 103 7.82 7.06 -4.35
C ILE A 103 6.65 7.62 -3.51
N PRO A 104 6.91 8.35 -2.41
CA PRO A 104 5.85 8.81 -1.51
C PRO A 104 4.73 9.58 -2.21
N LYS A 105 5.10 10.48 -3.14
CA LYS A 105 4.13 11.27 -3.91
C LYS A 105 3.21 10.40 -4.76
N GLU A 106 3.74 9.39 -5.45
CA GLU A 106 2.94 8.51 -6.31
C GLU A 106 1.97 7.64 -5.50
N ILE A 107 2.39 7.18 -4.32
CA ILE A 107 1.53 6.42 -3.39
C ILE A 107 0.43 7.33 -2.83
N ALA A 108 0.77 8.57 -2.45
CA ALA A 108 -0.22 9.55 -1.97
C ALA A 108 -1.25 9.91 -3.05
N ASP A 109 -0.80 10.11 -4.29
CA ASP A 109 -1.68 10.41 -5.42
C ASP A 109 -2.59 9.20 -5.74
N LEU A 110 -2.07 7.97 -5.68
CA LEU A 110 -2.90 6.75 -5.79
C LEU A 110 -3.98 6.70 -4.69
N ALA A 111 -3.63 7.01 -3.44
CA ALA A 111 -4.60 7.01 -2.35
C ALA A 111 -5.72 8.04 -2.57
N MET A 112 -5.40 9.25 -3.03
CA MET A 112 -6.43 10.23 -3.37
C MET A 112 -7.35 9.73 -4.50
N GLU A 113 -6.78 9.15 -5.55
CA GLU A 113 -7.55 8.64 -6.68
C GLU A 113 -8.48 7.51 -6.25
N LEU A 114 -7.99 6.57 -5.42
CA LEU A 114 -8.80 5.50 -4.85
C LEU A 114 -9.95 6.07 -4.00
N GLY A 115 -9.63 6.98 -3.09
CA GLY A 115 -10.61 7.63 -2.21
C GLY A 115 -11.71 8.36 -3.00
N SER A 116 -11.32 9.13 -4.01
CA SER A 116 -12.28 9.88 -4.84
C SER A 116 -13.08 8.99 -5.79
N LYS A 117 -12.46 7.97 -6.40
CA LYS A 117 -13.11 7.15 -7.43
C LYS A 117 -14.10 6.14 -6.85
N PHE A 118 -13.80 5.61 -5.67
CA PHE A 118 -14.60 4.58 -5.02
C PHE A 118 -15.35 5.10 -3.79
N GLU A 119 -15.28 6.40 -3.52
CA GLU A 119 -15.95 7.07 -2.39
C GLU A 119 -15.61 6.41 -1.04
N VAL A 120 -14.32 6.14 -0.84
CA VAL A 120 -13.78 5.45 0.34
C VAL A 120 -12.86 6.35 1.15
N SER A 121 -12.79 6.10 2.45
CA SER A 121 -11.74 6.69 3.30
C SER A 121 -10.42 5.94 3.13
N THR A 122 -9.30 6.67 3.08
CA THR A 122 -7.97 6.06 2.89
C THR A 122 -7.05 6.26 4.08
N GLU A 123 -6.41 5.17 4.49
CA GLU A 123 -5.36 5.14 5.51
C GLU A 123 -4.11 4.49 4.91
N LEU A 124 -2.94 5.10 5.08
CA LEU A 124 -1.70 4.62 4.49
C LEU A 124 -0.75 4.02 5.54
N THR A 125 -0.01 3.00 5.12
CA THR A 125 1.09 2.41 5.88
C THR A 125 2.32 2.30 4.99
N VAL A 126 3.50 2.58 5.54
CA VAL A 126 4.80 2.37 4.88
C VAL A 126 5.75 1.69 5.86
N GLU A 127 6.44 0.66 5.41
CA GLU A 127 7.52 0.02 6.17
C GLU A 127 8.87 0.27 5.49
N LEU A 128 9.85 0.72 6.28
CA LEU A 128 11.20 1.04 5.80
C LEU A 128 12.24 0.18 6.50
N GLU A 129 13.27 -0.24 5.76
CA GLU A 129 14.44 -0.95 6.28
C GLU A 129 15.67 -0.03 6.34
N ASN A 130 16.49 -0.23 7.39
CA ASN A 130 17.73 0.50 7.64
C ASN A 130 17.53 2.02 7.62
N PHE A 131 16.43 2.49 8.18
CA PHE A 131 16.07 3.90 8.28
C PHE A 131 16.63 4.50 9.57
N THR A 132 17.71 5.26 9.44
CA THR A 132 18.51 5.77 10.57
C THR A 132 17.81 6.92 11.29
N GLU A 133 18.24 7.25 12.51
CA GLU A 133 17.67 8.38 13.26
C GLU A 133 17.78 9.73 12.53
N PRO A 134 18.94 10.10 11.92
CA PRO A 134 19.03 11.34 11.14
C PRO A 134 18.05 11.37 9.95
N GLU A 135 17.87 10.24 9.27
CA GLU A 135 16.91 10.14 8.17
C GLU A 135 15.48 10.29 8.67
N GLN A 136 15.13 9.67 9.80
CA GLN A 136 13.81 9.85 10.42
C GLN A 136 13.52 11.32 10.74
N GLN A 137 14.48 12.03 11.33
CA GLN A 137 14.35 13.45 11.65
C GLN A 137 14.15 14.34 10.40
N GLN A 138 14.73 13.95 9.27
CA GLN A 138 14.62 14.68 8.00
C GLN A 138 13.46 14.19 7.12
N SER A 139 12.74 13.15 7.55
CA SER A 139 11.78 12.44 6.71
C SER A 139 10.41 13.11 6.58
N ASN A 140 10.10 14.08 7.43
CA ASN A 140 8.75 14.62 7.63
C ASN A 140 7.68 13.57 7.98
N LEU A 141 8.05 12.31 8.21
CA LEU A 141 7.10 11.31 8.70
C LEU A 141 6.82 11.58 10.19
N PRO A 142 5.54 11.62 10.59
CA PRO A 142 5.18 11.96 11.96
C PRO A 142 5.62 10.87 12.94
N SER A 143 6.42 11.25 13.93
CA SER A 143 6.90 10.35 15.00
C SER A 143 5.75 9.74 15.81
N SER A 144 4.63 10.45 15.98
CA SER A 144 3.42 9.95 16.65
C SER A 144 2.75 8.78 15.93
N LYS A 145 3.08 8.56 14.66
CA LYS A 145 2.58 7.47 13.82
C LYS A 145 3.62 6.39 13.58
N LEU A 146 4.75 6.44 14.28
CA LEU A 146 5.73 5.37 14.25
C LEU A 146 5.21 4.20 15.09
N LEU A 147 5.06 3.04 14.45
CA LEU A 147 4.80 1.77 15.10
C LEU A 147 6.12 0.99 15.22
N PRO A 148 6.67 0.83 16.43
CA PRO A 148 7.83 -0.02 16.63
C PRO A 148 7.48 -1.46 16.26
N ILE A 149 8.38 -2.14 15.54
CA ILE A 149 8.27 -3.58 15.26
C ILE A 149 9.03 -4.31 16.36
N PRO A 150 8.35 -4.97 17.32
CA PRO A 150 9.01 -5.71 18.39
C PRO A 150 9.72 -6.96 17.86
N GLY A 151 10.70 -7.47 18.59
CA GLY A 151 11.25 -8.80 18.34
C GLY A 151 12.45 -8.84 17.39
N LYS A 152 13.41 -7.94 17.60
CA LYS A 152 14.80 -8.24 17.28
C LYS A 152 15.51 -8.78 18.50
#